data_AF-A0A1J4VA19-F1
#
_entry.id   AF-A0A1J4VA19-F1
#
_cell.length_a   1.000
_cell.length_b   1.000
_cell.length_c   1.000
_cell.angle_alpha   90.00
_cell.angle_beta   90.00
_cell.angle_gamma   90.00
#
_symmetry.space_group_name_H-M   'P 1'
#
loop_
_entity.id
_entity.type
_entity.pdbx_description
1 polymer ?
#
loop_
_entity_poly.entity_id
_entity_poly.type
_entity_poly.pdbx_seq_one_letter_code
_entity_poly.pdbx_strand_id
1 'polypeptide(L)' 'MPSDKVTVEFKDGKKITKYPGGKVEEQTKNDLERYKQFLIREKQRIDRHISLIDDDLAKMAV' A
#
# COMPACT_ATOMS: atom_id res chain seq x y z
N MET A 1 2.63 7.05 -27.86
CA MET A 1 1.22 7.48 -27.79
C MET A 1 1.06 8.29 -26.51
N PRO A 2 0.33 9.42 -26.54
CA PRO A 2 0.37 10.43 -25.49
C PRO A 2 -0.17 9.84 -24.18
N SER A 3 0.70 9.77 -23.17
CA SER A 3 0.36 9.80 -21.75
C SER A 3 -1.03 9.26 -21.40
N ASP A 4 -1.25 7.96 -21.52
CA ASP A 4 -2.33 7.37 -20.74
C ASP A 4 -1.94 7.66 -19.28
N LYS A 5 -2.74 8.46 -18.58
CA LYS A 5 -2.57 8.70 -17.15
C LYS A 5 -3.41 7.65 -16.44
N VAL A 6 -2.96 7.22 -15.27
CA VAL A 6 -3.79 6.38 -14.41
C VAL A 6 -5.05 7.18 -14.06
N THR A 7 -6.23 6.66 -14.38
CA THR A 7 -7.49 7.25 -13.97
C THR A 7 -8.09 6.44 -12.83
N VAL A 8 -8.67 7.13 -11.86
CA VAL A 8 -9.34 6.52 -10.71
C VAL A 8 -10.76 7.05 -10.68
N GLU A 9 -11.72 6.14 -10.76
CA GLU A 9 -13.15 6.42 -10.69
C GLU A 9 -13.74 5.66 -9.49
N PHE A 10 -14.76 6.24 -8.87
CA PHE A 10 -15.52 5.60 -7.79
C PHE A 10 -16.96 5.42 -8.27
N LYS A 11 -17.38 4.18 -8.46
CA LYS A 11 -18.72 3.86 -8.99
C LYS A 11 -19.22 2.56 -8.35
N ASP A 12 -20.51 2.51 -8.02
CA ASP A 12 -21.19 1.32 -7.50
C ASP A 12 -20.50 0.71 -6.25
N GLY A 13 -19.95 1.57 -5.37
CA GLY A 13 -19.23 1.14 -4.16
C GLY A 13 -17.85 0.52 -4.41
N LYS A 14 -17.33 0.67 -5.63
CA LYS A 14 -16.01 0.19 -6.06
C LYS A 14 -15.11 1.34 -6.46
N LYS A 15 -13.81 1.15 -6.27
CA LYS A 15 -12.74 1.94 -6.87
C LYS A 15 -12.31 1.24 -8.16
N ILE A 16 -12.42 1.94 -9.28
CA ILE A 16 -12.02 1.46 -10.60
C ILE A 16 -10.77 2.25 -11.01
N THR A 17 -9.65 1.55 -11.13
CA THR A 17 -8.38 2.14 -11.56
C THR A 17 -8.07 1.66 -12.97
N LYS A 18 -7.95 2.58 -13.93
CA LYS A 18 -7.58 2.27 -15.31
C LYS A 18 -6.12 2.69 -15.50
N TYR A 19 -5.30 1.73 -15.88
CA TYR A 19 -3.88 1.92 -16.10
C TYR A 19 -3.55 2.15 -17.58
N PRO A 20 -2.42 2.81 -17.86
CA PRO A 20 -1.85 2.87 -19.20
C PRO A 20 -1.67 1.48 -19.78
N GLY A 21 -2.14 1.25 -21.01
CA GLY A 21 -2.12 -0.09 -21.62
C GLY A 21 -3.39 -0.93 -21.38
N GLY A 22 -4.47 -0.32 -20.90
CA GLY A 22 -5.81 -0.92 -20.92
C GLY A 22 -6.11 -1.88 -19.76
N LYS A 23 -5.19 -2.05 -18.81
CA LYS A 23 -5.47 -2.82 -17.58
C LYS A 23 -6.45 -2.04 -16.70
N VAL A 24 -7.52 -2.70 -16.26
CA VAL A 24 -8.51 -2.15 -15.33
C VAL A 24 -8.50 -2.99 -14.06
N GLU A 25 -8.41 -2.32 -12.91
CA GLU A 25 -8.55 -2.95 -11.59
C GLU A 25 -9.78 -2.40 -10.89
N GLU A 26 -10.66 -3.30 -10.44
CA GLU A 26 -11.81 -2.96 -9.61
C GLU A 26 -11.57 -3.46 -8.18
N GLN A 27 -11.74 -2.57 -7.21
CA GLN A 27 -11.60 -2.89 -5.79
C GLN A 27 -12.87 -2.49 -5.06
N THR A 28 -13.50 -3.43 -4.35
CA THR A 28 -14.64 -3.12 -3.49
C THR A 28 -14.17 -2.43 -2.20
N LYS A 29 -15.10 -1.84 -1.45
CA LYS A 29 -14.83 -1.35 -0.09
C LYS A 29 -14.20 -2.43 0.81
N ASN A 30 -14.68 -3.66 0.74
CA ASN A 30 -14.15 -4.78 1.53
C ASN A 30 -12.71 -5.13 1.15
N ASP A 31 -12.37 -5.05 -0.14
CA ASP A 31 -10.99 -5.30 -0.59
C ASP A 31 -10.04 -4.24 -0.06
N LEU A 32 -10.46 -2.97 -0.10
CA LEU A 32 -9.68 -1.85 0.43
C LEU A 32 -9.52 -1.95 1.95
N GLU A 33 -10.57 -2.35 2.68
CA GLU A 33 -10.50 -2.57 4.13
C GLU A 33 -9.54 -3.70 4.51
N ARG A 34 -9.62 -4.83 3.79
CA ARG A 34 -8.69 -5.97 4.00
C ARG A 34 -7.26 -5.56 3.70
N TYR A 35 -7.03 -4.85 2.60
CA TYR A 35 -5.70 -4.38 2.24
C TYR A 35 -5.15 -3.37 3.25
N LYS A 36 -6.00 -2.46 3.77
CA LYS A 36 -5.63 -1.57 4.88
C LYS A 36 -5.21 -2.34 6.12
N GLN A 37 -5.96 -3.38 6.51
CA GLN A 37 -5.60 -4.21 7.68
C GLN A 37 -4.29 -4.95 7.48
N PHE A 38 -4.04 -5.46 6.28
CA PHE A 38 -2.75 -6.04 5.91
C PHE A 38 -1.61 -5.02 6.07
N LEU A 39 -1.75 -3.82 5.50
CA LEU A 39 -0.73 -2.77 5.61
C LEU A 39 -0.46 -2.34 7.06
N ILE A 40 -1.48 -2.33 7.93
CA ILE A 40 -1.29 -2.05 9.36
C ILE A 40 -0.40 -3.11 10.02
N ARG A 41 -0.61 -4.40 9.71
CA ARG A 41 0.22 -5.49 10.23
C ARG A 41 1.65 -5.41 9.73
N GLU A 42 1.82 -5.10 8.44
CA GLU A 42 3.14 -4.92 7.84
C GLU A 42 3.87 -3.74 8.48
N LYS A 43 3.17 -2.62 8.73
CA LYS A 43 3.73 -1.46 9.45
C LYS A 43 4.24 -1.88 10.83
N GLN A 44 3.44 -2.57 11.63
CA GLN A 44 3.85 -3.03 12.96
C GLN A 44 5.09 -3.94 12.91
N ARG A 45 5.21 -4.78 11.87
CA ARG A 45 6.39 -5.62 11.65
C ARG A 45 7.62 -4.78 11.32
N ILE A 46 7.48 -3.80 10.43
CA ILE A 46 8.54 -2.86 10.06
C ILE A 46 8.99 -2.07 11.28
N ASP A 47 8.06 -1.49 12.04
CA ASP A 47 8.35 -0.73 13.25
C ASP A 47 9.15 -1.57 14.27
N ARG A 48 8.81 -2.86 14.42
CA ARG A 48 9.57 -3.79 15.27
C ARG A 48 11.00 -4.00 14.75
N HIS A 49 11.17 -4.20 13.44
CA HIS A 49 12.50 -4.40 12.87
C HIS A 49 13.36 -3.15 13.00
N ILE A 50 12.79 -1.96 12.81
CA ILE A 50 13.47 -0.69 13.05
C ILE A 50 13.93 -0.61 14.50
N SER A 51 13.06 -0.89 15.47
CA SER A 51 13.44 -0.87 16.89
C SER A 51 14.59 -1.83 17.24
N LEU A 52 14.63 -3.02 16.63
CA LEU A 52 15.74 -3.96 16.84
C LEU A 52 17.05 -3.41 16.27
N ILE A 53 16.99 -2.79 15.10
CA ILE A 53 18.15 -2.14 14.47
C ILE A 53 18.62 -0.95 15.32
N ASP A 54 17.71 -0.13 15.82
CA ASP A 54 18.03 1.01 16.69
C ASP A 54 18.72 0.55 17.98
N ASP A 55 18.24 -0.53 18.60
CA ASP A 55 18.87 -1.14 19.78
C ASP A 55 20.29 -1.65 19.47
N ASP A 56 20.50 -2.27 18.31
CA ASP A 56 21.81 -2.74 17.88
C ASP A 56 22.76 -1.56 17.60
N LEU A 57 22.28 -0.52 16.92
CA LEU A 57 23.04 0.71 16.67
C LEU A 57 23.44 1.41 17.98
N ALA A 58 22.54 1.49 18.95
CA ALA A 58 22.82 2.08 20.25
C ALA A 58 23.92 1.32 21.01
N LYS A 59 23.98 0.00 20.88
CA LYS A 59 25.06 -0.83 21.47
C LYS A 59 26.38 -0.71 20.72
N MET A 60 26.34 -0.39 19.43
CA MET A 60 27.52 -0.18 18.59
C MET A 60 28.12 1.22 18.76
N ALA A 61 27.33 2.20 19.20
CA ALA A 61 27.80 3.51 19.59
C ALA A 61 28.54 3.42 20.94
N VAL A 62 29.80 2.96 20.88
CA VAL A 62 30.83 3.20 21.89
C VAL A 62 31.17 4.68 21.93
#